data_AF-A0A8H2XDR1-F1
#
_entry.id   AF-A0A8H2XDR1-F1
#
_cell.length_a   1.000
_cell.length_b   1.000
_cell.length_c   1.000
_cell.angle_alpha   90.00
_cell.angle_beta   90.00
_cell.angle_gamma   90.00
#
_symmetry.space_group_name_H-M   'P 1'
#
loop_
_entity.id
_entity.type
_entity.pdbx_description
1 polymer ?
#
loop_
_entity_poly.entity_id
_entity_poly.type
_entity_poly.pdbx_seq_one_letter_code
_entity_poly.pdbx_strand_id
1 'polypeptide(L)'
;MSSTWSDWNLALVYVPIGAGIIFIAAHLVPYLLDPHNYRRPAITGPWINALSDAWLAHAAAQGDRSERVHELHKKYGKFVRLAPNHISIADPEALQIVYAHGNGTLKTEFYDAFVSIRRGLFNTRDRTEHTRRLVASASSSRTYSASKTCWHSNLTSEDTFASSVHNGTNVVRWLQRVKTVPIGKLETDRHGLIAYRASPRLYYHPNQETHRPIDFNYLAFDIIGDLAFGSPFGMIAAQRDSAPMLEHVEGQDSKSAKRTVKHVPAIKILNERGDYAASLGVIPPWWRPWAKRVPWYARGNEAVQCLAGLAIAAVAKRLEEGLPDEEDEEEEGQEEELKTKKKRTDLLEKLLQGKDENGAPMGREELTAEALTQLIAGSDTTSNSSCAITYYLAANPDKQRKLQAELDEHLSPSTMPTPATSFEKVKSLPYLNACINEGLRLHATSAMGLPRVIPPGTVLEVCGEKFGPGSVLSVPSFTIHRDQDVWGEDVEAFRPERWLEAGADVQAGVGNGPMAKAFNPFSYGPR
;
A
#
# COMPACT_ATOMS: atom_id res chain seq x y z
N MET A 1 -40.15 -37.58 36.12
CA MET A 1 -39.21 -37.33 35.00
C MET A 1 -39.96 -36.73 33.80
N SER A 2 -40.60 -35.57 33.93
CA SER A 2 -41.37 -34.95 32.83
C SER A 2 -41.20 -33.43 32.67
N SER A 3 -40.41 -32.74 33.51
CA SER A 3 -40.25 -31.27 33.37
C SER A 3 -39.09 -30.85 32.46
N THR A 4 -38.19 -31.75 32.07
CA THR A 4 -36.99 -31.33 31.33
C THR A 4 -37.29 -31.04 29.85
N TRP A 5 -38.28 -31.67 29.23
CA TRP A 5 -38.58 -31.50 27.79
C TRP A 5 -39.29 -30.18 27.43
N SER A 6 -40.06 -29.56 28.34
CA SER A 6 -40.69 -28.25 28.07
C SER A 6 -39.68 -27.11 28.11
N ASP A 7 -38.68 -27.20 28.98
CA ASP A 7 -37.72 -26.13 29.25
C ASP A 7 -36.75 -25.96 28.07
N TRP A 8 -36.39 -27.05 27.38
CA TRP A 8 -35.59 -27.00 26.16
C TRP A 8 -36.30 -26.30 25.00
N ASN A 9 -37.63 -26.49 24.86
CA ASN A 9 -38.40 -25.82 23.81
C ASN A 9 -38.56 -24.32 24.07
N LEU A 10 -38.71 -23.91 25.33
CA LEU A 10 -38.74 -22.50 25.71
C LEU A 10 -37.36 -21.86 25.49
N ALA A 11 -36.27 -22.53 25.87
CA ALA A 11 -34.91 -22.03 25.63
C ALA A 11 -34.59 -21.87 24.13
N LEU A 12 -34.98 -22.83 23.28
CA LEU A 12 -34.78 -22.75 21.83
C LEU A 12 -35.55 -21.60 21.16
N VAL A 13 -36.63 -21.10 21.77
CA VAL A 13 -37.42 -19.97 21.24
C VAL A 13 -36.97 -18.64 21.84
N TYR A 14 -36.79 -18.56 23.16
CA TYR A 14 -36.48 -17.29 23.83
C TYR A 14 -35.02 -16.87 23.70
N VAL A 15 -34.07 -17.80 23.56
CA VAL A 15 -32.65 -17.45 23.38
C VAL A 15 -32.43 -16.69 22.06
N PRO A 16 -32.93 -17.15 20.89
CA PRO A 16 -32.83 -16.39 19.65
C PRO A 16 -33.55 -15.04 19.69
N ILE A 17 -34.74 -14.98 20.32
CA ILE A 17 -35.49 -13.72 20.46
C ILE A 17 -34.72 -12.73 21.34
N GLY A 18 -34.22 -13.19 22.49
CA GLY A 18 -33.40 -12.38 23.39
C GLY A 18 -32.12 -11.89 22.72
N ALA A 19 -31.43 -12.76 21.98
CA ALA A 19 -30.25 -12.39 21.19
C ALA A 19 -30.60 -11.36 20.10
N GLY A 20 -31.74 -11.51 19.43
CA GLY A 20 -32.25 -10.55 18.45
C GLY A 20 -32.56 -9.18 19.05
N ILE A 21 -33.20 -9.14 20.22
CA ILE A 21 -33.48 -7.89 20.95
C ILE A 21 -32.17 -7.21 21.36
N ILE A 22 -31.21 -7.95 21.93
CA ILE A 22 -29.90 -7.41 22.31
C ILE A 22 -29.17 -6.86 21.09
N PHE A 23 -29.21 -7.58 19.96
CA PHE A 23 -28.59 -7.15 18.72
C PHE A 23 -29.21 -5.84 18.20
N ILE A 24 -30.55 -5.73 18.19
CA ILE A 24 -31.25 -4.50 17.78
C ILE A 24 -30.91 -3.36 18.75
N ALA A 25 -30.98 -3.61 20.05
CA ALA A 25 -30.67 -2.61 21.08
C ALA A 25 -29.23 -2.10 20.97
N ALA A 26 -28.26 -2.97 20.65
CA ALA A 26 -26.85 -2.60 20.49
C ALA A 26 -26.61 -1.59 19.36
N HIS A 27 -27.48 -1.55 18.34
CA HIS A 27 -27.39 -0.58 17.24
C HIS A 27 -28.33 0.61 17.44
N LEU A 28 -29.54 0.37 17.94
CA LEU A 28 -30.58 1.39 18.08
C LEU A 28 -30.32 2.32 19.28
N VAL A 29 -29.86 1.80 20.42
CA VAL A 29 -29.63 2.63 21.62
C VAL A 29 -28.54 3.68 21.38
N PRO A 30 -27.35 3.35 20.86
CA PRO A 30 -26.33 4.38 20.56
C PRO A 30 -26.82 5.39 19.52
N TYR A 31 -27.59 4.95 18.53
CA TYR A 31 -28.19 5.85 17.53
C TYR A 31 -29.19 6.84 18.15
N LEU A 32 -30.04 6.38 19.07
CA LEU A 32 -31.03 7.21 19.74
C LEU A 32 -30.42 8.16 20.77
N LEU A 33 -29.37 7.71 21.49
CA LEU A 33 -28.65 8.53 22.47
C LEU A 33 -27.75 9.58 21.80
N ASP A 34 -27.22 9.27 20.61
CA ASP A 34 -26.32 10.15 19.83
C ASP A 34 -25.20 10.79 20.67
N PRO A 35 -24.33 9.96 21.30
CA PRO A 35 -23.31 10.45 22.24
C PRO A 35 -22.29 11.39 21.60
N HIS A 36 -22.15 11.36 20.27
CA HIS A 36 -21.24 12.23 19.53
C HIS A 36 -21.93 13.47 18.90
N ASN A 37 -23.24 13.64 19.13
CA ASN A 37 -24.05 14.72 18.55
C ASN A 37 -23.92 14.80 17.03
N TYR A 38 -24.01 13.66 16.34
CA TYR A 38 -23.87 13.54 14.88
C TYR A 38 -25.16 13.77 14.11
N ARG A 39 -26.30 13.99 14.78
CA ARG A 39 -27.56 14.42 14.15
C ARG A 39 -27.62 15.92 13.84
N ARG A 40 -26.52 16.64 14.01
CA ARG A 40 -26.42 18.06 13.67
C ARG A 40 -26.32 18.28 12.14
N PRO A 41 -26.78 19.44 11.61
CA PRO A 41 -26.90 19.67 10.17
C PRO A 41 -25.61 19.52 9.36
N ALA A 42 -24.45 19.75 9.99
CA ALA A 42 -23.16 19.66 9.32
C ALA A 42 -22.75 18.25 8.93
N ILE A 43 -23.27 17.21 9.62
CA ILE A 43 -22.93 15.80 9.36
C ILE A 43 -24.11 15.13 8.67
N THR A 44 -23.90 14.72 7.42
CA THR A 44 -24.94 14.17 6.55
C THR A 44 -24.56 12.75 6.09
N GLY A 45 -25.46 12.07 5.41
CA GLY A 45 -25.22 10.74 4.86
C GLY A 45 -26.45 9.84 4.91
N PRO A 46 -26.36 8.62 4.36
CA PRO A 46 -27.43 7.64 4.45
C PRO A 46 -27.74 7.31 5.92
N TRP A 47 -29.01 7.38 6.32
CA TRP A 47 -29.41 7.11 7.71
C TRP A 47 -29.06 5.68 8.16
N ILE A 48 -29.01 4.71 7.24
CA ILE A 48 -28.62 3.33 7.57
C ILE A 48 -27.17 3.23 8.05
N ASN A 49 -26.28 4.11 7.59
CA ASN A 49 -24.88 4.17 8.01
C ASN A 49 -24.74 4.65 9.47
N ALA A 50 -25.75 5.39 9.97
CA ALA A 50 -25.77 5.82 11.36
C ALA A 50 -26.10 4.68 12.33
N LEU A 51 -26.69 3.58 11.83
CA LEU A 51 -27.12 2.44 12.65
C LEU A 51 -26.07 1.34 12.72
N SER A 52 -25.29 1.09 11.66
CA SER A 52 -24.37 -0.07 11.60
C SER A 52 -23.22 0.13 10.61
N ASP A 53 -22.10 -0.54 10.86
CA ASP A 53 -20.94 -0.64 9.96
C ASP A 53 -21.23 -1.51 8.71
N ALA A 54 -22.40 -2.16 8.63
CA ALA A 54 -22.75 -3.10 7.57
C ALA A 54 -22.61 -2.53 6.16
N TRP A 55 -23.00 -1.26 5.94
CA TRP A 55 -22.84 -0.62 4.64
C TRP A 55 -21.35 -0.49 4.25
N LEU A 56 -20.51 -0.07 5.20
CA LEU A 56 -19.08 0.10 4.97
C LEU A 56 -18.39 -1.24 4.75
N ALA A 57 -18.77 -2.27 5.51
CA ALA A 57 -18.31 -3.65 5.31
C ALA A 57 -18.69 -4.18 3.92
N HIS A 58 -19.92 -3.94 3.48
CA HIS A 58 -20.36 -4.34 2.15
C HIS A 58 -19.58 -3.59 1.05
N ALA A 59 -19.41 -2.27 1.15
CA ALA A 59 -18.63 -1.49 0.20
C ALA A 59 -17.16 -1.93 0.14
N ALA A 60 -16.55 -2.25 1.29
CA ALA A 60 -15.19 -2.78 1.34
C ALA A 60 -15.08 -4.17 0.69
N ALA A 61 -16.03 -5.08 0.97
CA ALA A 61 -16.06 -6.42 0.37
C ALA A 61 -16.30 -6.40 -1.14
N GLN A 62 -17.00 -5.38 -1.65
CA GLN A 62 -17.20 -5.23 -3.09
C GLN A 62 -15.94 -4.73 -3.78
N GLY A 63 -15.07 -3.94 -3.15
CA GLY A 63 -13.83 -3.41 -3.74
C GLY A 63 -14.01 -2.13 -4.56
N ASP A 64 -15.11 -1.40 -4.36
CA ASP A 64 -15.44 -0.10 -4.99
C ASP A 64 -15.70 0.99 -3.93
N ARG A 65 -15.06 0.84 -2.76
CA ARG A 65 -15.30 1.71 -1.59
C ARG A 65 -14.99 3.18 -1.88
N SER A 66 -13.88 3.47 -2.56
CA SER A 66 -13.42 4.84 -2.79
C SER A 66 -14.41 5.60 -3.67
N GLU A 67 -14.90 4.96 -4.73
CA GLU A 67 -15.90 5.49 -5.66
C GLU A 67 -17.24 5.70 -4.96
N ARG A 68 -17.71 4.73 -4.17
CA ARG A 68 -18.95 4.88 -3.40
C ARG A 68 -18.88 6.03 -2.40
N VAL A 69 -17.76 6.17 -1.69
CA VAL A 69 -17.55 7.29 -0.75
C VAL A 69 -17.51 8.62 -1.49
N HIS A 70 -16.89 8.68 -2.67
CA HIS A 70 -16.89 9.87 -3.53
C HIS A 70 -18.30 10.27 -3.95
N GLU A 71 -19.12 9.33 -4.41
CA GLU A 71 -20.51 9.59 -4.78
C GLU A 71 -21.36 10.04 -3.59
N LEU A 72 -21.07 9.54 -2.38
CA LEU A 72 -21.69 10.09 -1.17
C LEU A 72 -21.27 11.53 -0.91
N HIS A 73 -19.99 11.88 -1.07
CA HIS A 73 -19.53 13.26 -0.90
C HIS A 73 -20.14 14.22 -1.94
N LYS A 74 -20.29 13.79 -3.19
CA LYS A 74 -21.03 14.55 -4.21
C LYS A 74 -22.48 14.83 -3.80
N LYS A 75 -23.14 13.87 -3.14
CA LYS A 75 -24.55 13.97 -2.75
C LYS A 75 -24.78 14.72 -1.44
N TYR A 76 -23.93 14.49 -0.45
CA TYR A 76 -24.16 14.88 0.96
C TYR A 76 -23.21 15.99 1.41
N GLY A 77 -22.14 16.28 0.65
CA GLY A 77 -21.21 17.37 0.91
C GLY A 77 -19.95 16.95 1.67
N LYS A 78 -19.38 17.91 2.41
CA LYS A 78 -18.05 17.81 3.03
C LYS A 78 -17.93 16.69 4.06
N PHE A 79 -18.86 16.60 5.01
CA PHE A 79 -18.84 15.61 6.09
C PHE A 79 -19.88 14.52 5.87
N VAL A 80 -19.43 13.29 5.64
CA VAL A 80 -20.30 12.15 5.37
C VAL A 80 -20.13 11.07 6.42
N ARG A 81 -21.21 10.65 7.07
CA ARG A 81 -21.23 9.53 8.01
C ARG A 81 -21.20 8.19 7.25
N LEU A 82 -20.08 7.47 7.36
CA LEU A 82 -19.87 6.16 6.74
C LEU A 82 -20.28 4.99 7.66
N ALA A 83 -20.20 5.20 8.97
CA ALA A 83 -20.57 4.23 10.00
C ALA A 83 -21.02 4.95 11.28
N PRO A 84 -21.52 4.26 12.32
CA PRO A 84 -22.04 4.91 13.53
C PRO A 84 -21.07 5.94 14.12
N ASN A 85 -19.78 5.62 14.19
CA ASN A 85 -18.76 6.52 14.74
C ASN A 85 -17.81 7.09 13.68
N HIS A 86 -17.99 6.76 12.40
CA HIS A 86 -17.03 7.09 11.34
C HIS A 86 -17.54 8.19 10.41
N ILE A 87 -16.85 9.33 10.44
CA ILE A 87 -17.05 10.48 9.55
C ILE A 87 -15.93 10.55 8.52
N SER A 88 -16.31 10.58 7.24
CA SER A 88 -15.43 10.90 6.12
C SER A 88 -15.49 12.40 5.84
N ILE A 89 -14.35 13.01 5.54
CA ILE A 89 -14.20 14.45 5.36
C ILE A 89 -13.57 14.70 3.99
N ALA A 90 -14.32 15.31 3.08
CA ALA A 90 -13.83 15.73 1.76
C ALA A 90 -13.40 17.20 1.82
N ASP A 91 -12.29 17.46 2.51
CA ASP A 91 -11.65 18.77 2.57
C ASP A 91 -10.12 18.61 2.67
N PRO A 92 -9.32 19.28 1.81
CA PRO A 92 -7.86 19.24 1.88
C PRO A 92 -7.29 19.67 3.24
N GLU A 93 -7.91 20.62 3.94
CA GLU A 93 -7.43 21.10 5.24
C GLU A 93 -7.52 20.02 6.32
N ALA A 94 -8.46 19.09 6.18
CA ALA A 94 -8.61 17.97 7.10
C ALA A 94 -7.41 17.01 7.05
N LEU A 95 -6.65 16.95 5.96
CA LEU A 95 -5.53 16.03 5.80
C LEU A 95 -4.48 16.21 6.89
N GLN A 96 -4.01 17.45 7.07
CA GLN A 96 -3.02 17.74 8.10
C GLN A 96 -3.64 17.60 9.49
N ILE A 97 -4.88 18.06 9.70
CA ILE A 97 -5.51 18.00 11.03
C ILE A 97 -5.69 16.54 11.50
N VAL A 98 -6.16 15.65 10.62
CA VAL A 98 -6.46 14.26 10.98
C VAL A 98 -5.21 13.37 10.99
N TYR A 99 -4.24 13.62 10.10
CA TYR A 99 -3.10 12.71 9.88
C TYR A 99 -1.73 13.24 10.33
N ALA A 100 -1.55 14.55 10.53
CA ALA A 100 -0.24 15.07 10.93
C ALA A 100 0.16 14.61 12.34
N HIS A 101 1.47 14.64 12.57
CA HIS A 101 2.04 14.30 13.87
C HIS A 101 1.58 15.28 14.96
N GLY A 102 1.44 14.80 16.19
CA GLY A 102 1.14 15.65 17.34
C GLY A 102 -0.34 15.96 17.58
N ASN A 103 -1.22 15.76 16.59
CA ASN A 103 -2.66 16.14 16.68
C ASN A 103 -3.54 15.20 17.53
N GLY A 104 -2.96 14.33 18.36
CA GLY A 104 -3.76 13.53 19.30
C GLY A 104 -4.47 12.30 18.70
N THR A 105 -4.71 12.21 17.39
CA THR A 105 -5.40 11.05 16.79
C THR A 105 -4.55 9.76 16.78
N LEU A 106 -5.22 8.60 16.81
CA LEU A 106 -4.60 7.27 16.85
C LEU A 106 -5.10 6.38 15.69
N LYS A 107 -4.33 5.37 15.30
CA LYS A 107 -4.80 4.32 14.37
C LYS A 107 -5.92 3.52 15.04
N THR A 108 -7.02 3.25 14.32
CA THR A 108 -8.15 2.46 14.85
C THR A 108 -7.86 0.96 14.83
N GLU A 109 -8.78 0.15 15.34
CA GLU A 109 -8.80 -1.31 15.23
C GLU A 109 -8.89 -1.83 13.78
N PHE A 110 -9.13 -0.96 12.80
CA PHE A 110 -9.05 -1.29 11.37
C PHE A 110 -7.71 -1.93 11.01
N TYR A 111 -6.62 -1.40 11.56
CA TYR A 111 -5.25 -1.84 11.24
C TYR A 111 -4.95 -3.23 11.80
N ASP A 112 -5.71 -3.71 12.79
CA ASP A 112 -5.51 -5.04 13.38
C ASP A 112 -5.82 -6.16 12.39
N ALA A 113 -6.62 -5.90 11.35
CA ALA A 113 -6.88 -6.85 10.27
C ALA A 113 -5.68 -7.03 9.32
N PHE A 114 -4.70 -6.13 9.36
CA PHE A 114 -3.47 -6.18 8.56
C PHE A 114 -2.31 -6.83 9.31
N VAL A 115 -2.53 -7.39 10.50
CA VAL A 115 -1.51 -8.15 11.24
C VAL A 115 -1.40 -9.55 10.64
N SER A 116 -0.20 -9.92 10.20
CA SER A 116 0.08 -11.26 9.66
C SER A 116 0.77 -12.16 10.69
N ILE A 117 1.98 -11.79 11.12
CA ILE A 117 2.78 -12.52 12.12
C ILE A 117 2.65 -11.82 13.48
N ARG A 118 3.10 -10.57 13.52
CA ARG A 118 3.00 -9.65 14.66
C ARG A 118 2.80 -8.23 14.15
N ARG A 119 2.53 -7.30 15.06
CA ARG A 119 2.47 -5.89 14.69
C ARG A 119 3.81 -5.42 14.14
N GLY A 120 3.76 -4.75 13.00
CA GLY A 120 4.88 -4.07 12.35
C GLY A 120 4.55 -2.59 12.16
N LEU A 121 5.49 -1.85 11.58
CA LEU A 121 5.40 -0.38 11.47
C LEU A 121 4.02 0.13 10.99
N PHE A 122 3.48 -0.47 9.92
CA PHE A 122 2.21 -0.06 9.33
C PHE A 122 1.00 -0.18 10.28
N ASN A 123 0.92 -1.24 11.08
CA ASN A 123 -0.27 -1.59 11.86
C ASN A 123 -0.10 -1.42 13.39
N THR A 124 1.06 -0.96 13.86
CA THR A 124 1.28 -0.55 15.25
C THR A 124 0.44 0.69 15.57
N ARG A 125 -0.39 0.58 16.61
CA ARG A 125 -1.34 1.63 17.04
C ARG A 125 -0.82 2.47 18.20
N ASP A 126 0.05 1.89 19.03
CA ASP A 126 0.70 2.57 20.14
C ASP A 126 1.80 3.51 19.62
N ARG A 127 1.83 4.74 20.13
CA ARG A 127 2.76 5.78 19.63
C ARG A 127 4.20 5.51 20.01
N THR A 128 4.43 5.01 21.22
CA THR A 128 5.78 4.75 21.73
C THR A 128 6.40 3.60 20.95
N GLU A 129 5.66 2.50 20.81
CA GLU A 129 6.09 1.36 20.01
C GLU A 129 6.29 1.76 18.53
N HIS A 130 5.40 2.58 17.99
CA HIS A 130 5.50 3.08 16.63
C HIS A 130 6.76 3.92 16.42
N THR A 131 7.08 4.81 17.36
CA THR A 131 8.26 5.68 17.31
C THR A 131 9.53 4.86 17.39
N ARG A 132 9.58 3.86 18.29
CA ARG A 132 10.69 2.90 18.40
C ARG A 132 10.95 2.19 17.08
N ARG A 133 9.89 1.66 16.44
CA ARG A 133 9.99 0.97 15.14
C ARG A 133 10.33 1.91 13.99
N LEU A 134 9.81 3.14 14.01
CA LEU A 134 10.21 4.20 13.09
C LEU A 134 11.70 4.48 13.22
N VAL A 135 12.27 4.56 14.42
CA VAL A 135 13.70 4.78 14.61
C VAL A 135 14.53 3.61 14.09
N ALA A 136 14.09 2.37 14.33
CA ALA A 136 14.74 1.18 13.78
C ALA A 136 14.69 1.16 12.23
N SER A 137 13.53 1.48 11.64
CA SER A 137 13.31 1.55 10.18
C SER A 137 13.88 2.83 9.53
N ALA A 138 13.98 3.92 10.27
CA ALA A 138 14.62 5.15 9.82
C ALA A 138 16.13 5.06 9.95
N SER A 139 16.68 4.26 10.86
CA SER A 139 18.10 3.90 10.83
C SER A 139 18.42 3.09 9.56
N SER A 140 17.48 2.26 9.08
CA SER A 140 17.64 1.58 7.79
C SER A 140 17.44 2.51 6.57
N SER A 141 16.49 3.45 6.64
CA SER A 141 16.11 4.39 5.57
C SER A 141 16.95 5.68 5.50
N ARG A 142 17.39 6.26 6.62
CA ARG A 142 18.31 7.42 6.66
C ARG A 142 19.67 7.03 6.12
N THR A 143 20.10 5.79 6.25
CA THR A 143 21.29 5.24 5.57
C THR A 143 21.01 4.92 4.10
N TYR A 144 19.84 5.27 3.55
CA TYR A 144 19.56 5.31 2.11
C TYR A 144 19.75 6.73 1.54
N SER A 145 19.58 7.75 2.39
CA SER A 145 19.83 9.17 2.06
C SER A 145 21.18 9.67 2.58
N ALA A 146 21.73 9.09 3.64
CA ALA A 146 23.10 9.27 4.11
C ALA A 146 24.07 8.34 3.37
N SER A 147 23.55 7.29 2.73
CA SER A 147 24.20 6.72 1.55
C SER A 147 23.97 7.58 0.29
N LYS A 148 23.51 8.84 0.41
CA LYS A 148 23.76 9.88 -0.59
C LYS A 148 24.80 10.88 -0.09
N THR A 149 24.93 11.10 1.23
CA THR A 149 25.87 12.11 1.79
C THR A 149 27.25 11.58 2.20
N CYS A 150 27.41 10.32 2.62
CA CYS A 150 28.73 9.70 2.89
C CYS A 150 29.48 9.31 1.59
N TRP A 151 28.86 9.56 0.43
CA TRP A 151 29.43 9.33 -0.90
C TRP A 151 30.05 10.61 -1.47
N HIS A 152 30.10 11.68 -0.67
CA HIS A 152 30.59 12.99 -1.10
C HIS A 152 32.09 13.22 -0.87
N SER A 153 32.84 12.27 -0.29
CA SER A 153 34.23 12.57 0.10
C SER A 153 35.31 11.67 -0.48
N ASN A 154 35.06 10.88 -1.55
CA ASN A 154 36.12 10.39 -2.47
C ASN A 154 35.60 9.44 -3.58
N LEU A 155 34.52 9.75 -4.29
CA LEU A 155 34.13 8.95 -5.47
C LEU A 155 33.79 9.86 -6.65
N THR A 156 34.76 10.00 -7.54
CA THR A 156 34.50 10.18 -8.97
C THR A 156 33.94 8.86 -9.51
N SER A 157 32.79 8.94 -10.19
CA SER A 157 32.04 7.88 -10.90
C SER A 157 30.78 7.32 -10.20
N GLU A 158 29.64 7.65 -10.81
CA GLU A 158 28.47 6.81 -11.15
C GLU A 158 27.70 5.91 -10.16
N ASP A 159 27.79 6.07 -8.84
CA ASP A 159 26.90 5.32 -7.94
C ASP A 159 25.43 5.82 -7.91
N THR A 160 24.48 5.02 -8.42
CA THR A 160 23.08 5.43 -8.61
C THR A 160 22.06 4.35 -8.23
N PHE A 161 20.78 4.70 -7.99
CA PHE A 161 19.72 3.74 -7.64
C PHE A 161 19.62 2.53 -8.60
N ALA A 162 19.96 2.73 -9.88
CA ALA A 162 20.03 1.67 -10.88
C ALA A 162 21.11 0.62 -10.55
N SER A 163 22.26 1.01 -9.96
CA SER A 163 23.32 0.09 -9.54
C SER A 163 22.89 -0.83 -8.38
N SER A 164 21.98 -0.36 -7.52
CA SER A 164 21.58 -1.08 -6.30
C SER A 164 20.64 -2.30 -6.50
N VAL A 165 19.88 -2.34 -7.60
CA VAL A 165 18.96 -3.44 -7.94
C VAL A 165 19.62 -4.31 -9.02
N HIS A 166 20.52 -5.22 -8.64
CA HIS A 166 21.33 -6.01 -9.58
C HIS A 166 21.76 -5.15 -10.79
N ASN A 167 22.30 -3.96 -10.56
CA ASN A 167 22.77 -3.05 -11.61
C ASN A 167 21.82 -2.79 -12.82
N GLY A 168 20.50 -2.66 -12.56
CA GLY A 168 19.50 -2.42 -13.61
C GLY A 168 19.13 -3.68 -14.42
N THR A 169 19.74 -4.83 -14.12
CA THR A 169 19.52 -6.09 -14.84
C THR A 169 18.06 -6.54 -14.79
N ASN A 170 17.35 -6.29 -13.69
CA ASN A 170 15.91 -6.59 -13.61
C ASN A 170 15.09 -5.72 -14.58
N VAL A 171 15.44 -4.44 -14.73
CA VAL A 171 14.80 -3.53 -15.68
C VAL A 171 15.16 -3.92 -17.12
N VAL A 172 16.42 -4.27 -17.39
CA VAL A 172 16.87 -4.74 -18.71
C VAL A 172 16.17 -6.03 -19.12
N ARG A 173 16.11 -7.04 -18.22
CA ARG A 173 15.38 -8.30 -18.44
C ARG A 173 13.91 -8.05 -18.74
N TRP A 174 13.30 -7.14 -17.99
CA TRP A 174 11.92 -6.73 -18.22
C TRP A 174 11.74 -6.03 -19.59
N LEU A 175 12.62 -5.10 -19.97
CA LEU A 175 12.56 -4.40 -21.27
C LEU A 175 12.80 -5.33 -22.47
N GLN A 176 13.77 -6.24 -22.38
CA GLN A 176 14.00 -7.28 -23.39
C GLN A 176 12.74 -8.13 -23.59
N ARG A 177 11.99 -8.37 -22.51
CA ARG A 177 10.74 -9.11 -22.58
C ARG A 177 9.62 -8.31 -23.22
N VAL A 178 9.38 -7.06 -22.83
CA VAL A 178 8.34 -6.20 -23.43
C VAL A 178 8.47 -6.17 -24.96
N LYS A 179 9.71 -6.17 -25.48
CA LYS A 179 10.00 -6.20 -26.92
C LYS A 179 9.71 -7.53 -27.62
N THR A 180 9.63 -8.65 -26.89
CA THR A 180 9.53 -10.01 -27.44
C THR A 180 8.17 -10.67 -27.21
N VAL A 181 7.29 -10.10 -26.39
CA VAL A 181 5.92 -10.61 -26.20
C VAL A 181 5.07 -10.29 -27.43
N PRO A 182 4.41 -11.27 -28.06
CA PRO A 182 3.46 -11.01 -29.15
C PRO A 182 2.33 -10.11 -28.65
N ILE A 183 2.09 -8.98 -29.34
CA ILE A 183 0.95 -8.11 -29.05
C ILE A 183 -0.32 -8.91 -29.37
N GLY A 184 -1.13 -9.20 -28.35
CA GLY A 184 -2.41 -9.89 -28.52
C GLY A 184 -3.39 -9.09 -29.39
N LYS A 185 -4.43 -9.74 -29.91
CA LYS A 185 -5.50 -9.03 -30.63
C LYS A 185 -6.37 -8.26 -29.65
N LEU A 186 -6.67 -6.99 -29.98
CA LEU A 186 -7.67 -6.18 -29.29
C LEU A 186 -9.06 -6.74 -29.62
N GLU A 187 -9.81 -7.21 -28.63
CA GLU A 187 -11.21 -7.62 -28.80
C GLU A 187 -12.16 -6.52 -28.32
N THR A 188 -13.29 -6.36 -29.01
CA THR A 188 -14.32 -5.37 -28.65
C THR A 188 -15.25 -5.98 -27.59
N ASP A 189 -15.52 -5.26 -26.52
CA ASP A 189 -16.45 -5.75 -25.49
C ASP A 189 -17.93 -5.61 -25.93
N ARG A 190 -18.85 -6.16 -25.13
CA ARG A 190 -20.30 -6.17 -25.38
C ARG A 190 -20.95 -4.77 -25.44
N HIS A 191 -20.19 -3.71 -25.18
CA HIS A 191 -20.62 -2.32 -25.23
C HIS A 191 -19.98 -1.53 -26.37
N GLY A 192 -19.23 -2.18 -27.26
CA GLY A 192 -18.67 -1.55 -28.46
C GLY A 192 -17.39 -0.74 -28.22
N LEU A 193 -16.75 -0.89 -27.06
CA LEU A 193 -15.47 -0.26 -26.76
C LEU A 193 -14.31 -1.19 -27.16
N ILE A 194 -13.30 -0.65 -27.87
CA ILE A 194 -12.02 -1.34 -28.09
C ILE A 194 -11.30 -1.34 -26.74
N ALA A 195 -11.43 -2.44 -26.00
CA ALA A 195 -10.85 -2.57 -24.67
C ALA A 195 -9.95 -3.81 -24.64
N TYR A 196 -8.67 -3.63 -24.25
CA TYR A 196 -8.13 -4.61 -23.29
C TYR A 196 -9.14 -4.61 -22.15
N ARG A 197 -9.77 -5.74 -21.84
CA ARG A 197 -10.78 -5.83 -20.77
C ARG A 197 -10.14 -5.56 -19.41
N ALA A 198 -9.76 -4.31 -19.15
CA ALA A 198 -9.84 -3.74 -17.83
C ALA A 198 -11.33 -3.67 -17.54
N SER A 199 -11.76 -4.44 -16.54
CA SER A 199 -12.93 -4.06 -15.75
C SER A 199 -12.84 -2.54 -15.45
N PRO A 200 -13.93 -1.84 -15.07
CA PRO A 200 -13.81 -0.55 -14.37
C PRO A 200 -12.82 -0.57 -13.19
N ARG A 201 -12.31 -1.76 -12.83
CA ARG A 201 -11.12 -2.01 -12.06
C ARG A 201 -9.91 -2.40 -12.92
N LEU A 202 -8.85 -1.61 -12.82
CA LEU A 202 -7.50 -1.84 -13.38
C LEU A 202 -6.74 -3.05 -12.75
N TYR A 203 -7.45 -3.97 -12.07
CA TYR A 203 -6.82 -5.02 -11.27
C TYR A 203 -6.38 -6.25 -12.07
N TYR A 204 -5.35 -6.90 -11.52
CA TYR A 204 -4.87 -8.24 -11.85
C TYR A 204 -6.01 -9.26 -12.06
N HIS A 205 -6.09 -9.87 -13.25
CA HIS A 205 -6.98 -10.99 -13.51
C HIS A 205 -6.24 -12.32 -13.29
N PRO A 206 -6.60 -13.14 -12.29
CA PRO A 206 -5.83 -14.34 -11.90
C PRO A 206 -6.01 -15.55 -12.84
N ASN A 207 -6.97 -15.52 -13.77
CA ASN A 207 -7.43 -16.69 -14.52
C ASN A 207 -7.20 -16.61 -16.05
N GLN A 208 -6.26 -15.82 -16.55
CA GLN A 208 -5.93 -15.86 -17.98
C GLN A 208 -4.44 -16.12 -18.19
N GLU A 209 -4.13 -17.21 -18.91
CA GLU A 209 -2.83 -17.53 -19.52
C GLU A 209 -2.45 -16.53 -20.64
N THR A 210 -3.14 -15.39 -20.74
CA THR A 210 -2.81 -14.36 -21.71
C THR A 210 -1.58 -13.62 -21.23
N HIS A 211 -0.45 -13.90 -21.88
CA HIS A 211 0.80 -13.15 -21.72
C HIS A 211 0.51 -11.66 -21.79
N ARG A 212 0.60 -10.95 -20.66
CA ARG A 212 0.50 -9.50 -20.66
C ARG A 212 1.85 -8.96 -21.11
N PRO A 213 1.91 -8.07 -22.11
CA PRO A 213 3.20 -7.55 -22.60
C PRO A 213 4.00 -6.78 -21.55
N ILE A 214 3.34 -6.27 -20.50
CA ILE A 214 3.91 -5.39 -19.48
C ILE A 214 3.41 -5.83 -18.10
N ASP A 215 4.22 -6.60 -17.36
CA ASP A 215 3.89 -7.03 -15.99
C ASP A 215 4.74 -6.26 -14.95
N PHE A 216 4.26 -5.08 -14.56
CA PHE A 216 4.88 -4.29 -13.49
C PHE A 216 4.88 -5.00 -12.12
N ASN A 217 3.99 -5.98 -11.91
CA ASN A 217 3.98 -6.77 -10.68
C ASN A 217 5.25 -7.62 -10.53
N TYR A 218 5.68 -8.31 -11.59
CA TYR A 218 6.91 -9.10 -11.56
C TYR A 218 8.13 -8.21 -11.31
N LEU A 219 8.16 -7.06 -11.98
CA LEU A 219 9.21 -6.06 -11.81
C LEU A 219 9.27 -5.57 -10.35
N ALA A 220 8.13 -5.14 -9.80
CA ALA A 220 8.09 -4.63 -8.43
C ALA A 220 8.44 -5.70 -7.39
N PHE A 221 7.94 -6.93 -7.54
CA PHE A 221 8.27 -8.05 -6.65
C PHE A 221 9.75 -8.41 -6.66
N ASP A 222 10.37 -8.50 -7.84
CA ASP A 222 11.79 -8.82 -7.93
C ASP A 222 12.67 -7.67 -7.42
N ILE A 223 12.29 -6.40 -7.68
CA ILE A 223 13.00 -5.23 -7.13
C ILE A 223 12.93 -5.22 -5.60
N ILE A 224 11.74 -5.32 -5.01
CA ILE A 224 11.61 -5.27 -3.55
C ILE A 224 12.21 -6.52 -2.91
N GLY A 225 12.16 -7.68 -3.58
CA GLY A 225 12.84 -8.89 -3.13
C GLY A 225 14.34 -8.68 -3.00
N ASP A 226 14.93 -8.08 -4.03
CA ASP A 226 16.36 -7.77 -4.07
C ASP A 226 16.75 -6.73 -3.01
N LEU A 227 15.97 -5.65 -2.87
CA LEU A 227 16.22 -4.61 -1.87
C LEU A 227 16.00 -5.08 -0.43
N ALA A 228 14.97 -5.89 -0.19
CA ALA A 228 14.58 -6.31 1.15
C ALA A 228 15.33 -7.54 1.65
N PHE A 229 15.60 -8.50 0.75
CA PHE A 229 16.16 -9.81 1.10
C PHE A 229 17.47 -10.13 0.36
N GLY A 230 18.05 -9.17 -0.37
CA GLY A 230 19.32 -9.35 -1.07
C GLY A 230 19.27 -10.22 -2.33
N SER A 231 18.10 -10.74 -2.72
CA SER A 231 17.92 -11.45 -3.98
C SER A 231 16.49 -11.35 -4.52
N PRO A 232 16.29 -11.29 -5.85
CA PRO A 232 14.96 -11.29 -6.45
C PRO A 232 14.24 -12.64 -6.24
N PHE A 233 12.91 -12.64 -6.33
CA PHE A 233 12.11 -13.88 -6.28
C PHE A 233 12.16 -14.67 -7.59
N GLY A 234 12.62 -14.04 -8.67
CA GLY A 234 12.79 -14.65 -9.99
C GLY A 234 11.52 -14.63 -10.84
N MET A 235 10.54 -13.80 -10.51
CA MET A 235 9.26 -13.73 -11.25
C MET A 235 9.45 -13.22 -12.67
N ILE A 236 10.36 -12.25 -12.87
CA ILE A 236 10.69 -11.75 -14.22
C ILE A 236 11.27 -12.89 -15.06
N ALA A 237 12.20 -13.67 -14.50
CA ALA A 237 12.82 -14.77 -15.22
C ALA A 237 11.84 -15.93 -15.48
N ALA A 238 11.02 -16.27 -14.49
CA ALA A 238 10.06 -17.36 -14.58
C ALA A 238 8.84 -17.04 -15.44
N GLN A 239 8.55 -15.75 -15.71
CA GLN A 239 7.41 -15.29 -16.50
C GLN A 239 6.06 -15.80 -15.96
N ARG A 240 5.97 -15.94 -14.64
CA ARG A 240 4.77 -16.42 -13.97
C ARG A 240 4.73 -15.89 -12.55
N ASP A 241 3.52 -15.73 -12.03
CA ASP A 241 3.28 -15.46 -10.62
C ASP A 241 3.66 -16.70 -9.80
N SER A 242 4.93 -16.77 -9.42
CA SER A 242 5.48 -17.90 -8.70
C SER A 242 6.67 -17.47 -7.86
N ALA A 243 6.55 -17.65 -6.54
CA ALA A 243 7.64 -17.45 -5.60
C ALA A 243 7.77 -18.65 -4.66
N PRO A 244 9.00 -18.92 -4.17
CA PRO A 244 9.22 -19.95 -3.16
C PRO A 244 8.58 -19.57 -1.82
N MET A 245 7.90 -20.53 -1.20
CA MET A 245 7.25 -20.43 0.10
C MET A 245 7.53 -21.70 0.92
N LEU A 246 7.69 -21.57 2.23
CA LEU A 246 7.76 -22.71 3.14
C LEU A 246 6.35 -23.19 3.51
N GLU A 247 6.08 -24.49 3.34
CA GLU A 247 4.73 -25.07 3.51
C GLU A 247 4.28 -25.18 4.98
N HIS A 248 5.22 -25.27 5.94
CA HIS A 248 4.96 -25.19 7.39
C HIS A 248 6.25 -24.91 8.19
N VAL A 249 6.15 -24.15 9.28
CA VAL A 249 7.14 -24.12 10.37
C VAL A 249 6.44 -24.63 11.62
N GLU A 250 6.52 -25.94 11.87
CA GLU A 250 6.13 -26.52 13.15
C GLU A 250 7.38 -26.78 14.00
N GLY A 251 7.34 -26.34 15.27
CA GLY A 251 8.38 -26.58 16.27
C GLY A 251 9.30 -25.39 16.54
N GLN A 252 9.52 -25.08 17.82
CA GLN A 252 10.43 -24.03 18.31
C GLN A 252 11.93 -24.38 18.14
N ASP A 253 12.27 -25.57 17.64
CA ASP A 253 13.67 -26.02 17.49
C ASP A 253 14.16 -25.96 16.04
N SER A 254 14.89 -24.88 15.76
CA SER A 254 15.28 -24.39 14.44
C SER A 254 16.41 -25.14 13.73
N LYS A 255 16.87 -26.30 14.23
CA LYS A 255 18.08 -26.97 13.71
C LYS A 255 17.86 -28.24 12.87
N SER A 256 16.66 -28.81 12.78
CA SER A 256 16.44 -30.04 12.00
C SER A 256 15.14 -30.10 11.17
N ALA A 257 14.36 -29.01 11.10
CA ALA A 257 13.14 -29.01 10.31
C ALA A 257 13.45 -29.17 8.81
N LYS A 258 13.00 -30.27 8.22
CA LYS A 258 13.10 -30.53 6.77
C LYS A 258 12.22 -29.52 6.04
N ARG A 259 12.84 -28.51 5.43
CA ARG A 259 12.14 -27.40 4.77
C ARG A 259 11.66 -27.82 3.39
N THR A 260 10.36 -28.04 3.23
CA THR A 260 9.76 -28.26 1.92
C THR A 260 9.43 -26.91 1.29
N VAL A 261 10.08 -26.57 0.18
CA VAL A 261 9.82 -25.35 -0.59
C VAL A 261 8.73 -25.63 -1.63
N LYS A 262 7.63 -24.91 -1.55
CA LYS A 262 6.54 -24.93 -2.52
C LYS A 262 6.50 -23.61 -3.28
N HIS A 263 6.17 -23.67 -4.56
CA HIS A 263 5.95 -22.47 -5.36
C HIS A 263 4.49 -22.04 -5.28
N VAL A 264 4.26 -20.76 -4.97
CA VAL A 264 2.91 -20.19 -4.80
C VAL A 264 2.73 -18.90 -5.62
N PRO A 265 1.49 -18.56 -6.03
CA PRO A 265 1.19 -17.32 -6.74
C PRO A 265 1.16 -16.13 -5.77
N ALA A 266 2.32 -15.53 -5.53
CA ALA A 266 2.52 -14.50 -4.52
C ALA A 266 1.75 -13.19 -4.80
N ILE A 267 1.61 -12.76 -6.06
CA ILE A 267 0.84 -11.56 -6.41
C ILE A 267 -0.65 -11.80 -6.14
N LYS A 268 -1.17 -12.96 -6.55
CA LYS A 268 -2.55 -13.34 -6.25
C LYS A 268 -2.81 -13.36 -4.73
N ILE A 269 -1.92 -14.03 -3.99
CA ILE A 269 -2.00 -14.13 -2.53
C ILE A 269 -1.96 -12.74 -1.88
N LEU A 270 -1.10 -11.85 -2.36
CA LEU A 270 -0.98 -10.48 -1.86
C LEU A 270 -2.29 -9.70 -2.04
N ASN A 271 -2.90 -9.78 -3.23
CA ASN A 271 -4.17 -9.13 -3.54
C ASN A 271 -5.32 -9.67 -2.69
N GLU A 272 -5.46 -11.01 -2.61
CA GLU A 272 -6.49 -11.66 -1.79
C GLU A 272 -6.36 -11.29 -0.30
N ARG A 273 -5.12 -11.19 0.19
CA ARG A 273 -4.82 -10.71 1.55
C ARG A 273 -5.21 -9.25 1.74
N GLY A 274 -4.96 -8.39 0.74
CA GLY A 274 -5.35 -6.97 0.76
C GLY A 274 -6.86 -6.78 0.87
N ASP A 275 -7.62 -7.43 -0.01
CA ASP A 275 -9.10 -7.41 -0.02
C ASP A 275 -9.67 -7.91 1.30
N TYR A 276 -9.14 -9.04 1.79
CA TYR A 276 -9.52 -9.62 3.07
C TYR A 276 -9.30 -8.64 4.23
N ALA A 277 -8.09 -8.06 4.33
CA ALA A 277 -7.73 -7.18 5.43
C ALA A 277 -8.55 -5.87 5.40
N ALA A 278 -8.75 -5.29 4.22
CA ALA A 278 -9.55 -4.09 4.03
C ALA A 278 -11.03 -4.31 4.41
N SER A 279 -11.59 -5.48 4.07
CA SER A 279 -12.98 -5.84 4.39
C SER A 279 -13.15 -6.25 5.86
N LEU A 280 -12.24 -7.05 6.42
CA LEU A 280 -12.33 -7.46 7.83
C LEU A 280 -12.05 -6.28 8.78
N GLY A 281 -11.20 -5.34 8.37
CA GLY A 281 -10.82 -4.18 9.17
C GLY A 281 -12.01 -3.28 9.54
N VAL A 282 -13.02 -3.20 8.68
CA VAL A 282 -14.23 -2.40 8.94
C VAL A 282 -15.30 -3.16 9.72
N ILE A 283 -15.11 -4.46 9.96
CA ILE A 283 -16.00 -5.24 10.82
C ILE A 283 -15.60 -5.01 12.29
N PRO A 284 -16.57 -4.73 13.19
CA PRO A 284 -16.31 -4.57 14.62
C PRO A 284 -15.54 -5.76 15.20
N PRO A 285 -14.57 -5.54 16.12
CA PRO A 285 -13.69 -6.60 16.62
C PRO A 285 -14.42 -7.84 17.16
N TRP A 286 -15.54 -7.66 17.85
CA TRP A 286 -16.33 -8.76 18.42
C TRP A 286 -17.03 -9.63 17.36
N TRP A 287 -17.24 -9.11 16.15
CA TRP A 287 -17.79 -9.86 15.02
C TRP A 287 -16.72 -10.60 14.20
N ARG A 288 -15.45 -10.19 14.27
CA ARG A 288 -14.37 -10.78 13.46
C ARG A 288 -14.21 -12.30 13.64
N PRO A 289 -14.28 -12.88 14.85
CA PRO A 289 -14.22 -14.34 15.02
C PRO A 289 -15.31 -15.09 14.26
N TRP A 290 -16.50 -14.48 14.14
CA TRP A 290 -17.62 -15.05 13.39
C TRP A 290 -17.47 -14.82 11.88
N ALA A 291 -17.08 -13.61 11.48
CA ALA A 291 -16.82 -13.27 10.07
C ALA A 291 -15.77 -14.18 9.44
N LYS A 292 -14.70 -14.53 10.18
CA LYS A 292 -13.64 -15.45 9.72
C LYS A 292 -14.13 -16.86 9.36
N ARG A 293 -15.30 -17.28 9.84
CA ARG A 293 -15.89 -18.58 9.51
C ARG A 293 -16.65 -18.59 8.18
N VAL A 294 -16.92 -17.41 7.61
CA VAL A 294 -17.58 -17.29 6.31
C VAL A 294 -16.58 -17.66 5.21
N PRO A 295 -16.95 -18.48 4.20
CA PRO A 295 -16.01 -19.02 3.21
C PRO A 295 -15.12 -17.99 2.50
N TRP A 296 -15.64 -16.80 2.23
CA TRP A 296 -14.87 -15.70 1.63
C TRP A 296 -13.70 -15.26 2.52
N TYR A 297 -13.94 -15.08 3.82
CA TYR A 297 -12.93 -14.68 4.79
C TYR A 297 -11.95 -15.82 5.13
N ALA A 298 -12.41 -17.07 5.08
CA ALA A 298 -11.54 -18.23 5.29
C ALA A 298 -10.39 -18.28 4.25
N ARG A 299 -10.70 -18.05 2.97
CA ARG A 299 -9.69 -17.96 1.89
C ARG A 299 -8.70 -16.82 2.11
N GLY A 300 -9.18 -15.65 2.52
CA GLY A 300 -8.31 -14.51 2.84
C GLY A 300 -7.37 -14.79 4.02
N ASN A 301 -7.85 -15.52 5.03
CA ASN A 301 -7.01 -15.92 6.16
C ASN A 301 -5.92 -16.93 5.76
N GLU A 302 -6.20 -17.84 4.82
CA GLU A 302 -5.19 -18.72 4.21
C GLU A 302 -4.13 -17.91 3.46
N ALA A 303 -4.53 -16.92 2.66
CA ALA A 303 -3.60 -16.02 1.95
C ALA A 303 -2.66 -15.27 2.90
N VAL A 304 -3.15 -14.83 4.07
CA VAL A 304 -2.30 -14.22 5.12
C VAL A 304 -1.20 -15.17 5.59
N GLN A 305 -1.53 -16.45 5.80
CA GLN A 305 -0.55 -17.46 6.24
C GLN A 305 0.46 -17.79 5.14
N CYS A 306 0.01 -17.95 3.89
CA CYS A 306 0.90 -18.20 2.77
C CYS A 306 1.91 -17.07 2.58
N LEU A 307 1.47 -15.82 2.66
CA LEU A 307 2.35 -14.66 2.50
C LEU A 307 3.38 -14.56 3.64
N ALA A 308 2.97 -14.90 4.87
CA ALA A 308 3.90 -15.00 6.00
C ALA A 308 4.95 -16.10 5.76
N GLY A 309 4.54 -17.27 5.26
CA GLY A 309 5.46 -18.37 4.90
C GLY A 309 6.48 -17.98 3.83
N LEU A 310 6.09 -17.14 2.87
CA LEU A 310 6.98 -16.61 1.83
C LEU A 310 8.04 -15.68 2.43
N ALA A 311 7.64 -14.75 3.31
CA ALA A 311 8.60 -13.86 3.99
C ALA A 311 9.55 -14.64 4.91
N ILE A 312 9.05 -15.64 5.65
CA ILE A 312 9.89 -16.52 6.48
C ILE A 312 10.92 -17.25 5.61
N ALA A 313 10.51 -17.77 4.45
CA ALA A 313 11.40 -18.44 3.51
C ALA A 313 12.51 -17.50 3.00
N ALA A 314 12.14 -16.28 2.58
CA ALA A 314 13.08 -15.29 2.09
C ALA A 314 14.10 -14.87 3.16
N VAL A 315 13.64 -14.59 4.39
CA VAL A 315 14.51 -14.26 5.53
C VAL A 315 15.43 -15.43 5.87
N ALA A 316 14.91 -16.66 5.93
CA ALA A 316 15.71 -17.84 6.24
C ALA A 316 16.82 -18.08 5.21
N LYS A 317 16.47 -18.02 3.91
CA LYS A 317 17.43 -18.12 2.80
C LYS A 317 18.53 -17.07 2.93
N ARG A 318 18.15 -15.80 3.13
CA ARG A 318 19.10 -14.69 3.23
C ARG A 318 20.03 -14.80 4.45
N LEU A 319 19.54 -15.31 5.58
CA LEU A 319 20.39 -15.56 6.75
C LEU A 319 21.37 -16.72 6.55
N GLU A 320 21.02 -17.70 5.72
CA GLU A 320 21.88 -18.86 5.42
C GLU A 320 22.94 -18.55 4.35
N GLU A 321 22.56 -17.82 3.30
CA GLU A 321 23.44 -17.45 2.20
C GLU A 321 24.35 -16.26 2.54
N GLY A 322 23.99 -15.46 3.56
CA GLY A 322 24.73 -14.25 3.92
C GLY A 322 24.44 -13.08 2.97
N LEU A 323 25.16 -11.97 3.15
CA LEU A 323 25.02 -10.79 2.28
C LEU A 323 25.45 -11.12 0.84
N PRO A 324 24.72 -10.65 -0.18
CA PRO A 324 25.15 -10.76 -1.56
C PRO A 324 26.47 -10.00 -1.78
N ASP A 325 27.31 -10.53 -2.66
CA ASP A 325 28.51 -9.83 -3.12
C ASP A 325 28.10 -8.55 -3.89
N GLU A 326 28.85 -7.46 -3.74
CA GLU A 326 28.82 -6.35 -4.70
C GLU A 326 29.50 -6.83 -5.99
N GLU A 327 28.84 -6.70 -7.14
CA GLU A 327 29.48 -6.92 -8.42
C GLU A 327 30.50 -5.80 -8.64
N ASP A 328 31.78 -6.15 -8.77
CA ASP A 328 32.84 -5.18 -9.07
C ASP A 328 32.52 -4.54 -10.42
N GLU A 329 32.43 -3.21 -10.49
CA GLU A 329 32.58 -2.52 -11.77
C GLU A 329 34.00 -2.84 -12.26
N GLU A 330 34.13 -3.45 -13.44
CA GLU A 330 35.43 -3.71 -14.06
C GLU A 330 36.09 -2.36 -14.38
N GLU A 331 36.77 -1.75 -13.39
CA GLU A 331 37.76 -0.72 -13.66
C GLU A 331 38.94 -1.41 -14.36
N GLU A 332 39.00 -1.27 -15.69
CA GLU A 332 40.17 -1.65 -16.49
C GLU A 332 41.42 -0.98 -15.91
N GLY A 333 42.29 -1.73 -15.22
CA GLY A 333 43.69 -1.33 -15.02
C GLY A 333 44.32 -1.44 -13.63
N GLN A 334 43.73 -2.13 -12.64
CA GLN A 334 44.44 -2.38 -11.36
C GLN A 334 44.79 -3.86 -11.16
N GLU A 335 46.08 -4.11 -10.93
CA GLU A 335 46.72 -5.41 -10.73
C GLU A 335 46.08 -6.25 -9.60
N GLU A 336 46.25 -7.57 -9.71
CA GLU A 336 45.77 -8.63 -8.82
C GLU A 336 46.36 -8.53 -7.38
N GLU A 337 45.98 -7.50 -6.62
CA GLU A 337 46.04 -7.56 -5.16
C GLU A 337 44.69 -8.02 -4.62
N LEU A 338 44.73 -8.86 -3.58
CA LEU A 338 43.61 -9.61 -2.98
C LEU A 338 42.35 -8.73 -2.73
N LYS A 339 41.53 -8.50 -3.77
CA LYS A 339 40.29 -7.72 -3.68
C LYS A 339 39.35 -8.43 -2.73
N THR A 340 39.19 -7.87 -1.54
CA THR A 340 38.18 -8.31 -0.58
C THR A 340 36.84 -7.92 -1.19
N LYS A 341 36.11 -8.87 -1.78
CA LYS A 341 34.79 -8.63 -2.39
C LYS A 341 33.90 -7.89 -1.39
N LYS A 342 33.53 -6.66 -1.74
CA LYS A 342 32.66 -5.83 -0.90
C LYS A 342 31.26 -6.45 -0.92
N LYS A 343 30.53 -6.36 0.19
CA LYS A 343 29.22 -6.99 0.36
C LYS A 343 28.11 -5.95 0.34
N ARG A 344 27.07 -6.18 -0.47
CA ARG A 344 25.98 -5.22 -0.67
C ARG A 344 25.05 -5.23 0.53
N THR A 345 24.78 -4.07 1.10
CA THR A 345 23.87 -3.94 2.25
C THR A 345 22.41 -3.88 1.81
N ASP A 346 21.59 -4.84 2.25
CA ASP A 346 20.12 -4.87 2.03
C ASP A 346 19.33 -4.35 3.26
N LEU A 347 18.00 -4.21 3.13
CA LEU A 347 17.16 -3.71 4.22
C LEU A 347 17.11 -4.66 5.42
N LEU A 348 17.14 -5.98 5.19
CA LEU A 348 17.15 -6.97 6.27
C LEU A 348 18.43 -6.86 7.11
N GLU A 349 19.59 -6.64 6.49
CA GLU A 349 20.85 -6.37 7.17
C GLU A 349 20.75 -5.14 8.07
N LYS A 350 20.15 -4.06 7.57
CA LYS A 350 19.96 -2.86 8.39
C LYS A 350 18.97 -3.07 9.54
N LEU A 351 17.94 -3.90 9.35
CA LEU A 351 17.03 -4.29 10.42
C LEU A 351 17.75 -5.17 11.47
N LEU A 352 18.65 -6.07 11.05
CA LEU A 352 19.49 -6.90 11.94
C LEU A 352 20.43 -6.05 12.79
N GLN A 353 20.96 -4.97 12.22
CA GLN A 353 21.83 -4.01 12.91
C GLN A 353 21.05 -3.05 13.84
N GLY A 354 19.74 -2.94 13.64
CA GLY A 354 18.84 -2.13 14.46
C GLY A 354 18.79 -2.63 15.91
N LYS A 355 19.00 -1.71 16.86
CA LYS A 355 18.87 -1.96 18.30
C LYS A 355 17.71 -1.17 18.88
N ASP A 356 17.09 -1.71 19.93
CA ASP A 356 16.07 -1.00 20.69
C ASP A 356 16.67 0.02 21.67
N GLU A 357 15.82 0.68 22.46
CA GLU A 357 16.21 1.69 23.45
C GLU A 357 17.12 1.12 24.56
N ASN A 358 17.10 -0.20 24.77
CA ASN A 358 17.94 -0.91 25.73
C ASN A 358 19.22 -1.48 25.07
N GLY A 359 19.45 -1.21 23.78
CA GLY A 359 20.57 -1.74 23.01
C GLY A 359 20.40 -3.19 22.55
N ALA A 360 19.23 -3.80 22.75
CA ALA A 360 18.98 -5.19 22.37
C ALA A 360 18.66 -5.31 20.87
N PRO A 361 19.15 -6.37 20.18
CA PRO A 361 18.87 -6.59 18.77
C PRO A 361 17.42 -7.00 18.53
N MET A 362 16.94 -6.78 17.31
CA MET A 362 15.61 -7.18 16.89
C MET A 362 15.46 -8.71 16.85
N GLY A 363 14.37 -9.24 17.44
CA GLY A 363 14.08 -10.68 17.44
C GLY A 363 13.69 -11.20 16.04
N ARG A 364 13.89 -12.50 15.79
CA ARG A 364 13.64 -13.12 14.46
C ARG A 364 12.22 -12.93 13.93
N GLU A 365 11.21 -13.04 14.78
CA GLU A 365 9.82 -12.78 14.39
C GLU A 365 9.56 -11.32 14.04
N GLU A 366 10.22 -10.39 14.74
CA GLU A 366 10.12 -8.95 14.46
C GLU A 366 10.74 -8.60 13.12
N LEU A 367 11.95 -9.10 12.87
CA LEU A 367 12.66 -8.97 11.60
C LEU A 367 11.79 -9.46 10.44
N THR A 368 11.19 -10.65 10.60
CA THR A 368 10.35 -11.24 9.56
C THR A 368 9.09 -10.41 9.33
N ALA A 369 8.47 -9.86 10.38
CA ALA A 369 7.28 -9.03 10.25
C ALA A 369 7.57 -7.67 9.58
N GLU A 370 8.71 -7.04 9.90
CA GLU A 370 9.12 -5.79 9.25
C GLU A 370 9.53 -6.02 7.79
N ALA A 371 10.28 -7.08 7.49
CA ALA A 371 10.65 -7.43 6.13
C ALA A 371 9.41 -7.80 5.27
N LEU A 372 8.43 -8.52 5.84
CA LEU A 372 7.14 -8.76 5.20
C LEU A 372 6.38 -7.45 4.93
N THR A 373 6.42 -6.50 5.86
CA THR A 373 5.79 -5.19 5.69
C THR A 373 6.40 -4.43 4.51
N GLN A 374 7.73 -4.47 4.36
CA GLN A 374 8.44 -3.87 3.23
C GLN A 374 8.09 -4.55 1.90
N LEU A 375 8.06 -5.89 1.87
CA LEU A 375 7.66 -6.66 0.70
C LEU A 375 6.28 -6.24 0.19
N ILE A 376 5.29 -6.19 1.10
CA ILE A 376 3.92 -5.81 0.78
C ILE A 376 3.86 -4.36 0.27
N ALA A 377 4.49 -3.44 0.98
CA ALA A 377 4.42 -2.01 0.67
C ALA A 377 5.07 -1.69 -0.68
N GLY A 378 6.25 -2.25 -0.95
CA GLY A 378 7.03 -1.94 -2.15
C GLY A 378 6.55 -2.61 -3.43
N SER A 379 5.88 -3.76 -3.34
CA SER A 379 5.42 -4.51 -4.51
C SER A 379 4.11 -3.95 -5.08
N ASP A 380 2.99 -4.11 -4.35
CA ASP A 380 1.63 -3.83 -4.85
C ASP A 380 1.41 -2.34 -5.16
N THR A 381 1.89 -1.43 -4.31
CA THR A 381 1.64 0.00 -4.52
C THR A 381 2.39 0.55 -5.73
N THR A 382 3.65 0.14 -5.91
CA THR A 382 4.51 0.60 -7.00
C THR A 382 4.07 0.03 -8.34
N SER A 383 3.68 -1.25 -8.38
CA SER A 383 3.23 -1.88 -9.63
C SER A 383 1.93 -1.28 -10.15
N ASN A 384 0.95 -1.06 -9.28
CA ASN A 384 -0.31 -0.42 -9.66
C ASN A 384 -0.12 1.04 -10.11
N SER A 385 0.68 1.83 -9.38
CA SER A 385 1.00 3.20 -9.78
C SER A 385 1.68 3.24 -11.15
N SER A 386 2.67 2.38 -11.38
CA SER A 386 3.39 2.32 -12.66
C SER A 386 2.48 1.88 -13.82
N CYS A 387 1.60 0.91 -13.56
CA CYS A 387 0.58 0.46 -14.51
C CYS A 387 -0.37 1.60 -14.88
N ALA A 388 -0.90 2.32 -13.89
CA ALA A 388 -1.82 3.43 -14.11
C ALA A 388 -1.18 4.58 -14.88
N ILE A 389 0.03 5.02 -14.50
CA ILE A 389 0.77 6.06 -15.22
C ILE A 389 0.99 5.67 -16.68
N THR A 390 1.42 4.43 -16.93
CA THR A 390 1.64 3.91 -18.29
C THR A 390 0.33 3.85 -19.09
N TYR A 391 -0.76 3.42 -18.46
CA TYR A 391 -2.10 3.40 -19.06
C TYR A 391 -2.53 4.80 -19.50
N TYR A 392 -2.40 5.81 -18.62
CA TYR A 392 -2.78 7.18 -18.96
C TYR A 392 -1.91 7.77 -20.08
N LEU A 393 -0.61 7.48 -20.10
CA LEU A 393 0.25 7.89 -21.21
C LEU A 393 -0.17 7.22 -22.53
N ALA A 394 -0.43 5.92 -22.52
CA ALA A 394 -0.87 5.19 -23.72
C ALA A 394 -2.24 5.68 -24.23
N ALA A 395 -3.14 6.07 -23.32
CA ALA A 395 -4.44 6.65 -23.65
C ALA A 395 -4.36 8.11 -24.15
N ASN A 396 -3.22 8.80 -23.95
CA ASN A 396 -3.01 10.20 -24.35
C ASN A 396 -1.71 10.34 -25.18
N PRO A 397 -1.73 9.94 -26.48
CA PRO A 397 -0.52 9.85 -27.30
C PRO A 397 0.22 11.17 -27.49
N ASP A 398 -0.46 12.30 -27.43
CA ASP A 398 0.14 13.63 -27.44
C ASP A 398 1.01 13.87 -26.19
N LYS A 399 0.52 13.49 -25.01
CA LYS A 399 1.27 13.59 -23.75
C LYS A 399 2.42 12.59 -23.72
N GLN A 400 2.22 11.39 -24.25
CA GLN A 400 3.29 10.41 -24.41
C GLN A 400 4.42 10.94 -25.31
N ARG A 401 4.10 11.51 -26.48
CA ARG A 401 5.12 12.08 -27.39
C ARG A 401 5.89 13.22 -26.75
N LYS A 402 5.22 14.07 -25.98
CA LYS A 402 5.86 15.17 -25.25
C LYS A 402 6.83 14.67 -24.18
N LEU A 403 6.46 13.60 -23.45
CA LEU A 403 7.36 12.95 -22.50
C LEU A 403 8.55 12.29 -23.21
N GLN A 404 8.31 11.61 -24.32
CA GLN A 404 9.38 11.02 -25.13
C GLN A 404 10.35 12.08 -25.63
N ALA A 405 9.86 13.24 -26.09
CA ALA A 405 10.73 14.34 -26.52
C ALA A 405 11.62 14.87 -25.38
N GLU A 406 11.07 15.06 -24.17
CA GLU A 406 11.89 15.46 -23.00
C GLU A 406 12.95 14.39 -22.66
N LEU A 407 12.57 13.11 -22.71
CA LEU A 407 13.50 12.01 -22.46
C LEU A 407 14.58 11.91 -23.54
N ASP A 408 14.23 12.05 -24.82
CA ASP A 408 15.19 11.98 -25.94
C ASP A 408 16.19 13.15 -25.91
N GLU A 409 15.75 14.34 -25.47
CA GLU A 409 16.61 15.51 -25.28
C GLU A 409 17.64 15.31 -24.16
N HIS A 410 17.23 14.68 -23.04
CA HIS A 410 18.09 14.53 -21.86
C HIS A 410 18.86 13.21 -21.81
N LEU A 411 18.33 12.17 -22.46
CA LEU A 411 18.88 10.82 -22.50
C LEU A 411 19.20 10.51 -23.97
N SER A 412 20.43 10.83 -24.39
CA SER A 412 20.88 10.46 -25.73
C SER A 412 20.94 8.92 -25.89
N PRO A 413 20.11 8.31 -26.77
CA PRO A 413 20.07 6.85 -26.91
C PRO A 413 21.41 6.26 -27.38
N SER A 414 22.23 7.06 -28.06
CA SER A 414 23.55 6.68 -28.58
C SER A 414 24.66 6.62 -27.52
N THR A 415 24.46 7.21 -26.35
CA THR A 415 25.47 7.27 -25.26
C THR A 415 25.11 6.42 -24.06
N MET A 416 24.01 5.65 -24.15
CA MET A 416 23.52 4.81 -23.07
C MET A 416 23.99 3.37 -23.26
N PRO A 417 24.91 2.85 -22.44
CA PRO A 417 25.42 1.48 -22.56
C PRO A 417 24.34 0.43 -22.22
N THR A 418 23.32 0.82 -21.45
CA THR A 418 22.17 -0.02 -21.13
C THR A 418 20.87 0.76 -21.32
N PRO A 419 19.71 0.10 -21.51
CA PRO A 419 18.43 0.79 -21.63
C PRO A 419 17.89 1.31 -20.29
N ALA A 420 18.63 1.20 -19.19
CA ALA A 420 18.30 1.78 -17.88
C ALA A 420 19.20 3.01 -17.62
N THR A 421 18.61 4.07 -17.06
CA THR A 421 19.34 5.30 -16.67
C THR A 421 19.36 5.47 -15.16
N SER A 422 20.24 6.35 -14.68
CA SER A 422 20.33 6.66 -13.26
C SER A 422 19.20 7.58 -12.80
N PHE A 423 18.78 7.40 -11.55
CA PHE A 423 17.79 8.28 -10.92
C PHE A 423 18.22 9.76 -10.95
N GLU A 424 19.51 10.03 -10.73
CA GLU A 424 20.05 11.39 -10.71
C GLU A 424 19.88 12.13 -12.04
N LYS A 425 19.95 11.40 -13.17
CA LYS A 425 19.73 11.97 -14.52
C LYS A 425 18.27 12.31 -14.80
N VAL A 426 17.31 11.67 -14.12
CA VAL A 426 15.87 11.81 -14.42
C VAL A 426 15.04 12.50 -13.34
N LYS A 427 15.55 12.58 -12.09
CA LYS A 427 14.78 13.07 -10.94
C LYS A 427 14.30 14.51 -11.07
N SER A 428 14.99 15.34 -11.86
CA SER A 428 14.69 16.76 -12.04
C SER A 428 13.94 17.06 -13.34
N LEU A 429 13.56 16.04 -14.12
CA LEU A 429 12.86 16.25 -15.38
C LEU A 429 11.43 16.72 -15.11
N PRO A 430 11.06 17.95 -15.53
CA PRO A 430 9.82 18.57 -15.12
C PRO A 430 8.60 17.85 -15.69
N TYR A 431 8.61 17.45 -16.97
CA TYR A 431 7.44 16.83 -17.57
C TYR A 431 7.26 15.35 -17.16
N LEU A 432 8.36 14.62 -16.94
CA LEU A 432 8.32 13.30 -16.29
C LEU A 432 7.66 13.36 -14.91
N ASN A 433 8.12 14.27 -14.04
CA ASN A 433 7.53 14.45 -12.72
C ASN A 433 6.05 14.88 -12.80
N ALA A 434 5.70 15.72 -13.77
CA ALA A 434 4.32 16.10 -14.02
C ALA A 434 3.43 14.89 -14.39
N CYS A 435 3.93 14.01 -15.25
CA CYS A 435 3.20 12.79 -15.65
C CYS A 435 3.02 11.82 -14.47
N ILE A 436 4.07 11.65 -13.65
CA ILE A 436 4.02 10.82 -12.44
C ILE A 436 3.01 11.39 -11.45
N ASN A 437 3.10 12.68 -11.14
CA ASN A 437 2.20 13.33 -10.19
C ASN A 437 0.75 13.29 -10.67
N GLU A 438 0.51 13.52 -11.96
CA GLU A 438 -0.85 13.46 -12.52
C GLU A 438 -1.43 12.04 -12.51
N GLY A 439 -0.59 11.04 -12.81
CA GLY A 439 -1.01 9.64 -12.71
C GLY A 439 -1.33 9.25 -11.27
N LEU A 440 -0.52 9.68 -10.30
CA LEU A 440 -0.76 9.46 -8.87
C LEU A 440 -1.97 10.22 -8.33
N ARG A 441 -2.31 11.38 -8.92
CA ARG A 441 -3.53 12.12 -8.57
C ARG A 441 -4.77 11.40 -9.06
N LEU A 442 -4.80 11.01 -10.35
CA LEU A 442 -5.94 10.30 -10.92
C LEU A 442 -6.11 8.88 -10.37
N HIS A 443 -4.98 8.23 -10.06
CA HIS A 443 -4.92 6.86 -9.58
C HIS A 443 -3.98 6.74 -8.38
N ALA A 444 -4.41 7.27 -7.23
CA ALA A 444 -3.72 7.02 -5.97
C ALA A 444 -3.95 5.57 -5.53
N THR A 445 -2.91 4.72 -5.51
CA THR A 445 -3.07 3.32 -5.11
C THR A 445 -3.58 3.17 -3.66
N SER A 446 -3.26 4.13 -2.79
CA SER A 446 -3.85 4.24 -1.44
C SER A 446 -4.75 5.47 -1.34
N ALA A 447 -5.91 5.43 -2.01
CA ALA A 447 -6.83 6.56 -2.07
C ALA A 447 -7.94 6.55 -1.00
N MET A 448 -8.08 5.45 -0.26
CA MET A 448 -9.11 5.35 0.77
C MET A 448 -8.80 6.27 1.95
N GLY A 449 -9.84 6.82 2.58
CA GLY A 449 -9.68 7.52 3.84
C GLY A 449 -9.26 6.55 4.93
N LEU A 450 -7.99 6.63 5.35
CA LEU A 450 -7.49 5.81 6.45
C LEU A 450 -8.13 6.26 7.78
N PRO A 451 -8.79 5.37 8.54
CA PRO A 451 -9.50 5.76 9.73
C PRO A 451 -8.54 6.11 10.88
N ARG A 452 -8.86 7.18 11.61
CA ARG A 452 -8.17 7.61 12.84
C ARG A 452 -9.20 7.83 13.94
N VAL A 453 -8.90 7.40 15.15
CA VAL A 453 -9.78 7.59 16.32
C VAL A 453 -9.25 8.69 17.22
N ILE A 454 -10.15 9.52 17.74
CA ILE A 454 -9.84 10.51 18.76
C ILE A 454 -9.77 9.81 20.13
N PRO A 455 -8.64 9.88 20.86
CA PRO A 455 -8.50 9.23 22.15
C PRO A 455 -9.32 9.92 23.25
N PRO A 456 -9.53 9.25 24.40
CA PRO A 456 -10.12 9.86 25.59
C PRO A 456 -9.46 11.20 25.97
N GLY A 457 -10.26 12.14 26.46
CA GLY A 457 -9.78 13.45 26.94
C GLY A 457 -9.40 14.46 25.86
N THR A 458 -9.58 14.13 24.57
CA THR A 458 -9.24 15.02 23.45
C THR A 458 -10.48 15.43 22.66
N VAL A 459 -10.54 16.70 22.24
CA VAL A 459 -11.50 17.21 21.25
C VAL A 459 -10.71 17.76 20.09
N LEU A 460 -11.05 17.36 18.86
CA LEU A 460 -10.42 17.82 17.65
C LEU A 460 -11.37 18.73 16.89
N GLU A 461 -10.91 19.90 16.49
CA GLU A 461 -11.62 20.80 15.60
C GLU A 461 -11.12 20.59 14.17
N VAL A 462 -12.03 20.24 13.26
CA VAL A 462 -11.72 19.96 11.86
C VAL A 462 -12.70 20.73 10.99
N CYS A 463 -12.18 21.67 10.19
CA CYS A 463 -12.96 22.48 9.25
C CYS A 463 -14.21 23.13 9.89
N GLY A 464 -14.06 23.68 11.10
CA GLY A 464 -15.11 24.35 11.87
C GLY A 464 -16.02 23.43 12.70
N GLU A 465 -15.85 22.11 12.61
CA GLU A 465 -16.63 21.12 13.35
C GLU A 465 -15.82 20.47 14.47
N LYS A 466 -16.45 20.26 15.64
CA LYS A 466 -15.80 19.63 16.80
C LYS A 466 -16.15 18.15 16.91
N PHE A 467 -15.13 17.34 17.14
CA PHE A 467 -15.23 15.88 17.28
C PHE A 467 -14.62 15.46 18.61
N GLY A 468 -15.39 14.73 19.42
CA GLY A 468 -14.96 14.26 20.74
C GLY A 468 -14.31 12.87 20.72
N PRO A 469 -13.93 12.34 21.89
CA PRO A 469 -13.35 11.00 22.02
C PRO A 469 -14.22 9.91 21.40
N GLY A 470 -13.60 8.89 20.80
CA GLY A 470 -14.28 7.77 20.14
C GLY A 470 -14.74 8.06 18.71
N SER A 471 -14.74 9.34 18.29
CA SER A 471 -14.98 9.71 16.89
C SER A 471 -13.90 9.12 15.99
N VAL A 472 -14.32 8.47 14.89
CA VAL A 472 -13.44 7.98 13.84
C VAL A 472 -13.51 8.94 12.66
N LEU A 473 -12.38 9.50 12.24
CA LEU A 473 -12.26 10.42 11.13
C LEU A 473 -11.41 9.83 10.01
N SER A 474 -11.76 10.13 8.77
CA SER A 474 -10.91 9.80 7.61
C SER A 474 -11.04 10.85 6.51
N VAL A 475 -9.97 11.03 5.74
CA VAL A 475 -9.92 11.98 4.62
C VAL A 475 -9.54 11.21 3.35
N PRO A 476 -10.49 10.93 2.45
CA PRO A 476 -10.25 10.07 1.28
C PRO A 476 -9.55 10.82 0.15
N SER A 477 -8.28 10.49 -0.11
CA SER A 477 -7.50 11.10 -1.20
C SER A 477 -8.20 10.97 -2.55
N PHE A 478 -8.95 9.87 -2.80
CA PHE A 478 -9.71 9.69 -4.03
C PHE A 478 -10.64 10.87 -4.34
N THR A 479 -11.33 11.35 -3.30
CA THR A 479 -12.27 12.47 -3.39
C THR A 479 -11.53 13.79 -3.40
N ILE A 480 -10.50 13.97 -2.56
CA ILE A 480 -9.69 15.20 -2.53
C ILE A 480 -8.99 15.46 -3.87
N HIS A 481 -8.50 14.41 -4.53
CA HIS A 481 -7.85 14.49 -5.84
C HIS A 481 -8.83 14.74 -6.98
N ARG A 482 -10.14 14.73 -6.68
CA ARG A 482 -11.25 14.98 -7.59
C ARG A 482 -12.07 16.22 -7.24
N ASP A 483 -11.54 17.06 -6.37
CA ASP A 483 -12.14 18.34 -6.02
C ASP A 483 -11.95 19.37 -7.15
N GLN A 484 -13.04 19.75 -7.83
CA GLN A 484 -13.00 20.68 -8.95
C GLN A 484 -12.55 22.08 -8.52
N ASP A 485 -12.78 22.48 -7.27
CA ASP A 485 -12.36 23.78 -6.76
C ASP A 485 -10.83 23.87 -6.65
N VAL A 486 -10.16 22.72 -6.51
CA VAL A 486 -8.70 22.63 -6.43
C VAL A 486 -8.07 22.32 -7.80
N TRP A 487 -8.68 21.39 -8.55
CA TRP A 487 -8.06 20.80 -9.74
C TRP A 487 -8.63 21.32 -11.07
N GLY A 488 -9.67 22.17 -11.01
CA GLY A 488 -10.34 22.72 -12.19
C GLY A 488 -11.41 21.79 -12.77
N GLU A 489 -12.14 22.28 -13.79
CA GLU A 489 -13.24 21.54 -14.44
C GLU A 489 -12.76 20.27 -15.15
N ASP A 490 -11.50 20.24 -15.60
CA ASP A 490 -10.86 19.11 -16.29
C ASP A 490 -10.29 18.05 -15.32
N VAL A 491 -10.82 17.95 -14.10
CA VAL A 491 -10.28 17.13 -13.01
C VAL A 491 -10.16 15.63 -13.33
N GLU A 492 -11.00 15.08 -14.20
CA GLU A 492 -10.92 13.68 -14.62
C GLU A 492 -9.97 13.46 -15.81
N ALA A 493 -9.50 14.53 -16.46
CA ALA A 493 -8.57 14.43 -17.58
C ALA A 493 -7.13 14.25 -17.11
N PHE A 494 -6.35 13.43 -17.83
CA PHE A 494 -4.91 13.32 -17.62
C PHE A 494 -4.19 14.52 -18.24
N ARG A 495 -3.92 15.54 -17.40
CA ARG A 495 -3.27 16.78 -17.83
C ARG A 495 -2.01 17.07 -17.00
N PRO A 496 -0.85 16.52 -17.39
CA PRO A 496 0.43 16.83 -16.74
C PRO A 496 0.75 18.33 -16.70
N GLU A 497 0.30 19.11 -17.68
CA GLU A 497 0.55 20.56 -17.78
C GLU A 497 0.15 21.33 -16.52
N ARG A 498 -0.87 20.89 -15.76
CA ARG A 498 -1.29 21.57 -14.52
C ARG A 498 -0.16 21.68 -13.49
N TRP A 499 0.76 20.71 -13.48
CA TRP A 499 1.90 20.68 -12.58
C TRP A 499 2.98 21.69 -12.97
N LEU A 500 3.11 21.96 -14.27
CA LEU A 500 4.02 22.99 -14.77
C LEU A 500 3.45 24.39 -14.50
N GLU A 501 2.15 24.56 -14.73
CA GLU A 501 1.43 25.83 -14.50
C GLU A 501 1.38 26.22 -13.01
N ALA A 502 1.28 25.24 -12.12
CA ALA A 502 1.30 25.46 -10.67
C ALA A 502 2.67 25.91 -10.14
N GLY A 503 3.74 25.78 -10.95
CA GLY A 503 5.10 26.14 -10.59
C GLY A 503 5.90 25.01 -9.94
N ALA A 504 7.24 25.15 -10.00
CA ALA A 504 8.19 24.12 -9.58
C ALA A 504 8.05 23.72 -8.10
N ASP A 505 7.74 24.67 -7.21
CA ASP A 505 7.56 24.39 -5.79
C ASP A 505 6.40 23.41 -5.57
N VAL A 506 5.24 23.69 -6.17
CA VAL A 506 4.05 22.82 -6.03
C VAL A 506 4.31 21.44 -6.62
N GLN A 507 5.01 21.37 -7.76
CA GLN A 507 5.41 20.10 -8.36
C GLN A 507 6.35 19.29 -7.48
N ALA A 508 7.28 19.95 -6.78
CA ALA A 508 8.19 19.34 -5.82
C ALA A 508 7.50 18.96 -4.49
N GLY A 509 6.18 19.20 -4.35
CA GLY A 509 5.44 18.97 -3.12
C GLY A 509 5.69 20.02 -2.03
N VAL A 510 6.20 21.20 -2.42
CA VAL A 510 6.46 22.35 -1.56
C VAL A 510 5.36 23.40 -1.77
N GLY A 511 5.04 24.13 -0.70
CA GLY A 511 4.13 25.27 -0.76
C GLY A 511 2.81 25.05 -0.03
N ASN A 512 2.07 26.15 0.13
CA ASN A 512 0.84 26.21 0.93
C ASN A 512 -0.42 26.49 0.10
N GLY A 513 -0.31 26.42 -1.24
CA GLY A 513 -1.43 26.59 -2.15
C GLY A 513 -2.43 25.42 -2.10
N PRO A 514 -3.65 25.58 -2.65
CA PRO A 514 -4.69 24.56 -2.62
C PRO A 514 -4.23 23.20 -3.18
N MET A 515 -3.55 23.21 -4.33
CA MET A 515 -3.05 22.00 -4.99
C MET A 515 -1.98 21.27 -4.16
N ALA A 516 -1.04 22.01 -3.56
CA ALA A 516 0.00 21.44 -2.69
C ALA A 516 -0.58 20.83 -1.40
N LYS A 517 -1.65 21.41 -0.85
CA LYS A 517 -2.36 20.88 0.32
C LYS A 517 -3.22 19.67 -0.01
N ALA A 518 -3.79 19.61 -1.21
CA ALA A 518 -4.68 18.54 -1.64
C ALA A 518 -3.93 17.32 -2.19
N PHE A 519 -2.76 17.50 -2.78
CA PHE A 519 -2.00 16.40 -3.35
C PHE A 519 -1.33 15.55 -2.26
N ASN A 520 -1.83 14.33 -2.09
CA ASN A 520 -1.43 13.46 -0.98
C ASN A 520 -1.45 11.96 -1.35
N PRO A 521 -0.82 11.54 -2.46
CA PRO A 521 -0.81 10.12 -2.87
C PRO A 521 -0.11 9.21 -1.84
N PHE A 522 0.77 9.77 -1.00
CA PHE A 522 1.47 9.08 0.09
C PHE A 522 0.96 9.49 1.49
N SER A 523 -0.07 10.34 1.55
CA SER A 523 -0.63 10.95 2.76
C SER A 523 0.39 11.74 3.63
N TYR A 524 0.03 12.05 4.87
CA TYR A 524 0.76 12.93 5.78
C TYR A 524 1.24 12.24 7.06
N GLY A 525 2.30 12.82 7.63
CA GLY A 525 2.85 12.50 8.95
C GLY A 525 3.79 11.28 8.95
N PRO A 526 4.63 11.15 10.00
CA PRO A 526 5.42 9.94 10.24
C PRO A 526 4.46 8.79 10.56
N ARG A 527 4.51 7.74 9.74
CA ARG A 527 3.44 6.74 9.60
C ARG A 527 3.83 5.32 9.93
#